data_AF-A0AAE9Y808-F1
#
_entry.id   AF-A0AAE9Y808-F1
#
_cell.length_a   1.000
_cell.length_b   1.000
_cell.length_c   1.000
_cell.angle_alpha   90.00
_cell.angle_beta   90.00
_cell.angle_gamma   90.00
#
_symmetry.space_group_name_H-M   'P 1'
#
loop_
_entity.id
_entity.type
_entity.pdbx_description
1 polymer ?
#
loop_
_entity_poly.entity_id
_entity_poly.type
_entity_poly.pdbx_seq_one_letter_code
_entity_poly.pdbx_strand_id
1 'polypeptide(L)'
;MTVSRFHIASMDCPAEEQLVRMALSRLDGIDRVEVNLEQRDVLIEHSTDPAQLGSALRSLNLGTSHVDDTSEIGPSGSDRTERIALIFALVVNAGFFITELTVGILSRSMGLVADSLDMGADASVYALSLAAVGTAVARKQRLARTSAYLQFGLAALGLVEVGRRFFVESELPDTRTMITMSVLALVGNIVVLAVLHRVRTGEAHLEASWIFTANDIKVNLLVIAAAVGVALTSSGVPDLMAGAIIFAVVARGARRILAISR
;
A
#
# COMPACT_ATOMS: atom_id res chain seq x y z
N MET A 1 -28.89 -14.06 -8.32
CA MET A 1 -28.15 -13.09 -9.14
C MET A 1 -27.03 -13.85 -9.79
N THR A 2 -26.84 -13.64 -11.09
CA THR A 2 -25.84 -14.32 -11.91
C THR A 2 -24.84 -13.27 -12.37
N VAL A 3 -23.58 -13.66 -12.47
CA VAL A 3 -22.53 -12.81 -12.99
C VAL A 3 -22.05 -13.39 -14.31
N SER A 4 -22.32 -12.68 -15.40
CA SER A 4 -21.83 -13.05 -16.73
C SER A 4 -20.55 -12.27 -17.05
N ARG A 5 -19.50 -12.96 -17.50
CA ARG A 5 -18.30 -12.32 -18.04
C ARG A 5 -18.32 -12.35 -19.57
N PHE A 6 -18.08 -11.20 -20.17
CA PHE A 6 -17.91 -11.02 -21.60
C PHE A 6 -16.55 -10.41 -21.92
N HIS A 7 -15.84 -10.98 -22.89
CA HIS A 7 -14.65 -10.39 -23.47
C HIS A 7 -15.04 -9.57 -24.71
N ILE A 8 -14.54 -8.35 -24.85
CA ILE A 8 -14.86 -7.42 -25.93
C ILE A 8 -13.58 -7.00 -26.66
N ALA A 9 -13.27 -7.67 -27.77
CA ALA A 9 -11.97 -7.56 -28.43
C ALA A 9 -11.55 -6.12 -28.79
N SER A 10 -12.48 -5.21 -29.07
CA SER A 10 -12.19 -3.82 -29.51
C SER A 10 -12.48 -2.75 -28.45
N MET A 11 -12.56 -3.11 -27.17
CA MET A 11 -12.79 -2.14 -26.07
C MET A 11 -11.46 -1.62 -25.51
N ASP A 12 -10.78 -0.76 -26.26
CA ASP A 12 -9.43 -0.26 -25.93
C ASP A 12 -9.37 1.23 -25.57
N CYS A 13 -10.48 1.96 -25.62
CA CYS A 13 -10.57 3.33 -25.13
C CYS A 13 -11.84 3.63 -24.29
N PRO A 14 -11.83 4.72 -23.50
CA PRO A 14 -12.97 5.10 -22.65
C PRO A 14 -14.27 5.36 -23.42
N ALA A 15 -14.18 5.68 -24.72
CA ALA A 15 -15.36 5.88 -25.55
C ALA A 15 -16.08 4.56 -25.82
N GLU A 16 -15.37 3.45 -26.08
CA GLU A 16 -16.01 2.15 -26.25
C GLU A 16 -16.57 1.60 -24.93
N GLU A 17 -15.87 1.82 -23.80
CA GLU A 17 -16.42 1.51 -22.48
C GLU A 17 -17.78 2.20 -22.28
N GLN A 18 -17.86 3.49 -22.61
CA GLN A 18 -19.10 4.25 -22.44
C GLN A 18 -20.22 3.71 -23.34
N LEU A 19 -19.91 3.27 -24.56
CA LEU A 19 -20.89 2.61 -25.45
C LEU A 19 -21.41 1.30 -24.84
N VAL A 20 -20.53 0.50 -24.24
CA VAL A 20 -20.90 -0.72 -23.53
C VAL A 20 -21.83 -0.40 -22.36
N ARG A 21 -21.49 0.59 -21.53
CA ARG A 21 -22.33 1.02 -20.40
C ARG A 21 -23.70 1.52 -20.86
N MET A 22 -23.75 2.29 -21.95
CA MET A 22 -24.99 2.80 -22.53
C MET A 22 -25.88 1.72 -23.15
N ALA A 23 -25.28 0.66 -23.71
CA ALA A 23 -26.04 -0.47 -24.24
C ALA A 23 -26.67 -1.29 -23.10
N LEU A 24 -25.89 -1.50 -22.04
CA LEU A 24 -26.34 -2.23 -20.85
C LEU A 24 -27.38 -1.44 -20.05
N SER A 25 -27.26 -0.11 -19.94
CA SER A 25 -28.21 0.72 -19.20
C SER A 25 -29.64 0.73 -19.77
N ARG A 26 -29.86 0.16 -20.95
CA ARG A 26 -31.18 0.01 -21.58
C ARG A 26 -31.88 -1.29 -21.18
N LEU A 27 -31.21 -2.17 -20.45
CA LEU A 27 -31.74 -3.45 -19.99
C LEU A 27 -32.13 -3.36 -18.53
N ASP A 28 -33.30 -3.91 -18.20
CA ASP A 28 -33.75 -4.03 -16.83
C ASP A 28 -33.10 -5.26 -16.15
N GLY A 29 -32.86 -5.14 -14.84
CA GLY A 29 -32.31 -6.23 -14.03
C GLY A 29 -30.78 -6.34 -14.07
N ILE A 30 -30.08 -5.23 -14.31
CA ILE A 30 -28.62 -5.11 -14.14
C ILE A 30 -28.34 -4.36 -12.84
N ASP A 31 -27.61 -4.99 -11.94
CA ASP A 31 -27.31 -4.45 -10.60
C ASP A 31 -25.93 -3.77 -10.57
N ARG A 32 -24.94 -4.34 -11.27
CA ARG A 32 -23.56 -3.82 -11.32
C ARG A 32 -22.88 -4.16 -12.64
N VAL A 33 -22.07 -3.23 -13.16
CA VAL A 33 -21.24 -3.42 -14.35
C VAL A 33 -19.81 -2.96 -14.06
N GLU A 34 -18.87 -3.91 -14.10
CA GLU A 34 -17.44 -3.65 -14.01
C GLU A 34 -16.78 -3.85 -15.36
N VAL A 35 -15.91 -2.91 -15.73
CA VAL A 35 -15.20 -2.92 -17.00
C VAL A 35 -13.71 -2.87 -16.71
N ASN A 36 -12.97 -3.81 -17.30
CA ASN A 36 -11.51 -3.82 -17.28
C ASN A 36 -11.01 -3.55 -18.70
N LEU A 37 -10.54 -2.33 -18.97
CA LEU A 37 -10.03 -1.90 -20.27
C LEU A 37 -8.73 -2.62 -20.68
N GLU A 38 -7.91 -3.03 -19.72
CA GLU A 38 -6.64 -3.70 -20.02
C GLU A 38 -6.86 -5.13 -20.51
N GLN A 39 -7.75 -5.87 -19.81
CA GLN A 39 -8.11 -7.25 -20.18
C GLN A 39 -9.23 -7.31 -21.22
N ARG A 40 -9.86 -6.18 -21.50
CA ARG A 40 -11.02 -6.01 -22.38
C ARG A 40 -12.21 -6.87 -21.95
N ASP A 41 -12.39 -7.01 -20.64
CA ASP A 41 -13.43 -7.82 -20.03
C ASP A 41 -14.50 -6.95 -19.36
N VAL A 42 -15.74 -7.42 -19.43
CA VAL A 42 -16.92 -6.81 -18.82
C VAL A 42 -17.61 -7.84 -17.95
N LEU A 43 -17.68 -7.56 -16.65
CA LEU A 43 -18.41 -8.37 -15.68
C LEU A 43 -19.74 -7.67 -15.38
N ILE A 44 -20.82 -8.43 -15.53
CA ILE A 44 -22.18 -7.92 -15.36
C ILE A 44 -22.84 -8.75 -14.28
N GLU A 45 -23.29 -8.12 -13.20
CA GLU A 45 -24.17 -8.73 -12.21
C GLU A 45 -25.61 -8.41 -12.58
N HIS A 46 -26.41 -9.46 -12.76
CA HIS A 46 -27.76 -9.32 -13.28
C HIS A 46 -28.72 -10.38 -12.73
N SER A 47 -30.00 -10.05 -12.84
CA SER A 47 -31.15 -10.94 -12.67
C SER A 47 -31.84 -11.26 -14.00
N THR A 48 -31.36 -10.68 -15.11
CA THR A 48 -31.89 -10.84 -16.47
C THR A 48 -31.33 -12.08 -17.19
N ASP A 49 -31.89 -12.45 -18.34
CA ASP A 49 -31.38 -13.57 -19.15
C ASP A 49 -30.00 -13.25 -19.78
N PRO A 50 -28.94 -14.08 -19.57
CA PRO A 50 -27.63 -13.91 -20.21
C PRO A 50 -27.67 -13.74 -21.73
N ALA A 51 -28.66 -14.35 -22.41
CA ALA A 51 -28.81 -14.24 -23.85
C ALA A 51 -29.11 -12.79 -24.30
N GLN A 52 -29.85 -12.04 -23.49
CA GLN A 52 -30.18 -10.63 -23.76
C GLN A 52 -28.94 -9.74 -23.63
N LEU A 53 -28.12 -9.97 -22.59
CA LEU A 53 -26.84 -9.28 -22.41
C LEU A 53 -25.91 -9.51 -23.60
N GLY A 54 -25.75 -10.77 -24.00
CA GLY A 54 -24.94 -11.13 -25.16
C GLY A 54 -25.45 -10.49 -26.46
N SER A 55 -26.77 -10.38 -26.65
CA SER A 55 -27.34 -9.72 -27.83
C SER A 55 -27.08 -8.20 -27.85
N ALA A 56 -27.22 -7.53 -26.70
CA ALA A 56 -26.98 -6.10 -26.58
C ALA A 56 -25.50 -5.75 -26.82
N LEU A 57 -24.58 -6.53 -26.26
CA LEU A 57 -23.14 -6.32 -26.46
C LEU A 57 -22.69 -6.63 -27.89
N ARG A 58 -23.20 -7.73 -28.50
CA ARG A 58 -22.89 -8.04 -29.90
C ARG A 58 -23.41 -6.98 -30.87
N SER A 59 -24.49 -6.26 -30.54
CA SER A 59 -25.00 -5.17 -31.37
C SER A 59 -24.02 -4.01 -31.54
N LEU A 60 -23.04 -3.87 -30.63
CA LEU A 60 -21.99 -2.86 -30.70
C LEU A 60 -20.90 -3.20 -31.73
N ASN A 61 -20.86 -4.43 -32.27
CA ASN A 61 -19.85 -4.91 -33.21
C ASN A 61 -18.40 -4.78 -32.72
N LEU A 62 -18.18 -4.79 -31.40
CA LEU A 62 -16.84 -4.68 -30.78
C LEU A 62 -16.13 -6.03 -30.59
N GLY A 63 -16.65 -7.12 -31.18
CA GLY A 63 -16.07 -8.46 -31.06
C GLY A 63 -16.33 -9.12 -29.70
N THR A 64 -17.59 -9.11 -29.25
CA THR A 64 -18.00 -9.71 -27.97
C THR A 64 -18.03 -11.23 -28.02
N SER A 65 -17.35 -11.88 -27.07
CA SER A 65 -17.48 -13.31 -26.78
C SER A 65 -17.86 -13.52 -25.31
N HIS A 66 -18.80 -14.43 -25.06
CA HIS A 66 -19.13 -14.87 -23.70
C HIS A 66 -18.04 -15.81 -23.19
N VAL A 67 -17.61 -15.63 -21.94
CA VAL A 67 -16.49 -16.38 -21.34
C VAL A 67 -17.02 -17.42 -20.35
N ASP A 68 -17.69 -16.97 -19.29
CA ASP A 68 -18.23 -17.80 -18.22
C ASP A 68 -19.41 -17.12 -17.49
N ASP A 69 -20.29 -17.94 -16.93
CA ASP A 69 -21.34 -17.52 -15.98
C ASP A 69 -20.95 -18.04 -14.58
N THR A 70 -20.81 -17.15 -13.61
CA THR A 70 -20.46 -17.49 -12.23
C THR A 70 -21.48 -16.90 -11.24
N SER A 71 -21.58 -17.49 -10.06
CA SER A 71 -22.55 -17.09 -9.02
C SER A 71 -22.05 -15.94 -8.14
N GLU A 72 -20.78 -15.55 -8.25
CA GLU A 72 -20.18 -14.46 -7.48
C GLU A 72 -19.28 -13.61 -8.38
N ILE A 73 -19.35 -12.27 -8.23
CA ILE A 73 -18.28 -11.38 -8.72
C ILE A 73 -17.08 -11.66 -7.81
N GLY A 74 -16.30 -12.69 -8.16
CA GLY A 74 -14.96 -12.81 -7.62
C GLY A 74 -14.16 -11.57 -8.01
N PRO A 75 -13.20 -11.12 -7.18
CA PRO A 75 -12.34 -9.98 -7.52
C PRO A 75 -11.78 -10.17 -8.92
N SER A 76 -11.84 -9.12 -9.75
CA SER A 76 -11.39 -9.14 -11.13
C SER A 76 -9.92 -9.62 -11.23
N GLY A 77 -9.46 -10.00 -12.42
CA GLY A 77 -8.06 -10.41 -12.61
C GLY A 77 -7.05 -9.35 -12.15
N SER A 78 -7.40 -8.06 -12.28
CA SER A 78 -6.64 -6.93 -11.73
C SER A 78 -6.69 -6.90 -10.21
N ASP A 79 -7.86 -7.05 -9.59
CA ASP A 79 -8.02 -7.03 -8.13
C ASP A 79 -7.21 -8.13 -7.43
N ARG A 80 -7.12 -9.33 -8.02
CA ARG A 80 -6.29 -10.42 -7.47
C ARG A 80 -4.81 -10.06 -7.53
N THR A 81 -4.36 -9.48 -8.65
CA THR A 81 -2.96 -9.11 -8.87
C THR A 81 -2.56 -7.95 -7.94
N GLU A 82 -3.43 -6.96 -7.80
CA GLU A 82 -3.30 -5.87 -6.84
C GLU A 82 -3.23 -6.39 -5.41
N ARG A 83 -4.15 -7.27 -5.01
CA ARG A 83 -4.16 -7.88 -3.67
C ARG A 83 -2.86 -8.62 -3.39
N ILE A 84 -2.32 -9.36 -4.37
CA ILE A 84 -1.02 -10.05 -4.23
C ILE A 84 0.11 -9.02 -4.06
N ALA A 85 0.12 -7.94 -4.85
CA ALA A 85 1.10 -6.87 -4.72
C ALA A 85 1.05 -6.18 -3.36
N LEU A 86 -0.14 -5.89 -2.85
CA LEU A 86 -0.35 -5.32 -1.51
C LEU A 86 0.04 -6.28 -0.39
N ILE A 87 -0.25 -7.58 -0.53
CA ILE A 87 0.20 -8.62 0.43
C ILE A 87 1.73 -8.70 0.42
N PHE A 88 2.34 -8.65 -0.76
CA PHE A 88 3.79 -8.66 -0.89
C PHE A 88 4.41 -7.43 -0.19
N ALA A 89 3.90 -6.22 -0.47
CA ALA A 89 4.32 -4.99 0.19
C ALA A 89 4.14 -5.05 1.73
N LEU A 90 3.01 -5.60 2.19
CA LEU A 90 2.73 -5.81 3.61
C LEU A 90 3.76 -6.73 4.26
N VAL A 91 4.05 -7.89 3.68
CA VAL A 91 4.97 -8.87 4.26
C VAL A 91 6.39 -8.34 4.31
N VAL A 92 6.83 -7.65 3.25
CA VAL A 92 8.17 -7.04 3.20
C VAL A 92 8.32 -5.98 4.28
N ASN A 93 7.38 -5.03 4.36
CA ASN A 93 7.43 -3.96 5.37
C ASN A 93 7.28 -4.48 6.80
N ALA A 94 6.38 -5.44 7.04
CA ALA A 94 6.24 -6.06 8.36
C ALA A 94 7.50 -6.85 8.76
N GLY A 95 8.15 -7.52 7.81
CA GLY A 95 9.41 -8.22 8.02
C GLY A 95 10.53 -7.26 8.41
N PHE A 96 10.71 -6.17 7.65
CA PHE A 96 11.71 -5.17 7.99
C PHE A 96 11.40 -4.45 9.30
N PHE A 97 10.14 -4.10 9.58
CA PHE A 97 9.73 -3.55 10.88
C PHE A 97 10.25 -4.41 12.04
N ILE A 98 10.02 -5.73 12.03
CA ILE A 98 10.45 -6.60 13.12
C ILE A 98 11.97 -6.70 13.19
N THR A 99 12.63 -6.90 12.04
CA THR A 99 14.09 -7.09 12.00
C THR A 99 14.84 -5.82 12.34
N GLU A 100 14.50 -4.67 11.76
CA GLU A 100 15.12 -3.38 12.02
C GLU A 100 14.80 -2.83 13.40
N LEU A 101 13.62 -3.09 13.96
CA LEU A 101 13.34 -2.73 15.35
C LEU A 101 14.28 -3.51 16.28
N THR A 102 14.39 -4.82 16.06
CA THR A 102 15.26 -5.68 16.86
C THR A 102 16.72 -5.27 16.71
N VAL A 103 17.19 -5.13 15.47
CA VAL A 103 18.57 -4.76 15.17
C VAL A 103 18.88 -3.33 15.59
N GLY A 104 17.96 -2.39 15.45
CA GLY A 104 18.10 -1.01 15.88
C GLY A 104 18.26 -0.89 17.40
N ILE A 105 17.50 -1.67 18.17
CA ILE A 105 17.67 -1.74 19.62
C ILE A 105 19.03 -2.35 19.98
N LEU A 106 19.42 -3.46 19.35
CA LEU A 106 20.68 -4.15 19.63
C LEU A 106 21.92 -3.34 19.21
N SER A 107 21.85 -2.65 18.07
CA SER A 107 22.89 -1.76 17.54
C SER A 107 22.85 -0.37 18.15
N ARG A 108 21.86 -0.09 19.02
CA ARG A 108 21.61 1.19 19.68
C ARG A 108 21.38 2.36 18.72
N SER A 109 20.98 2.10 17.47
CA SER A 109 20.65 3.12 16.47
C SER A 109 19.21 3.58 16.59
N MET A 110 19.02 4.88 16.90
CA MET A 110 17.71 5.51 16.87
C MET A 110 17.22 5.74 15.44
N GLY A 111 18.12 5.89 14.46
CA GLY A 111 17.78 5.93 13.05
C GLY A 111 17.09 4.65 12.59
N LEU A 112 17.68 3.48 12.85
CA LEU A 112 17.07 2.18 12.53
C LEU A 112 15.76 1.93 13.30
N VAL A 113 15.70 2.29 14.59
CA VAL A 113 14.45 2.16 15.34
C VAL A 113 13.36 3.03 14.71
N ALA A 114 13.68 4.27 14.31
CA ALA A 114 12.71 5.15 13.68
C ALA A 114 12.27 4.66 12.29
N ASP A 115 13.20 4.18 11.46
CA ASP A 115 12.93 3.57 10.16
C ASP A 115 11.98 2.37 10.29
N SER A 116 12.25 1.50 11.27
CA SER A 116 11.38 0.35 11.55
C SER A 116 9.94 0.77 11.88
N LEU A 117 9.75 1.85 12.65
CA LEU A 117 8.41 2.35 12.96
C LEU A 117 7.70 2.92 11.75
N ASP A 118 8.42 3.54 10.82
CA ASP A 118 7.87 4.01 9.53
C ASP A 118 7.39 2.81 8.71
N MET A 119 8.20 1.75 8.60
CA MET A 119 7.81 0.50 7.92
C MET A 119 6.64 -0.21 8.63
N GLY A 120 6.59 -0.15 9.96
CA GLY A 120 5.44 -0.64 10.72
C GLY A 120 4.17 0.19 10.47
N ALA A 121 4.34 1.48 10.19
CA ALA A 121 3.24 2.35 9.81
C ALA A 121 2.70 2.02 8.43
N ASP A 122 3.59 1.86 7.46
CA ASP A 122 3.31 1.42 6.10
C ASP A 122 2.64 0.05 6.06
N ALA A 123 3.18 -0.94 6.79
CA ALA A 123 2.57 -2.26 6.95
C ALA A 123 1.13 -2.14 7.48
N SER A 124 0.88 -1.24 8.43
CA SER A 124 -0.48 -1.02 8.91
C SER A 124 -1.40 -0.43 7.84
N VAL A 125 -0.90 0.49 7.02
CA VAL A 125 -1.66 1.06 5.89
C VAL A 125 -1.98 -0.01 4.85
N TYR A 126 -1.03 -0.86 4.46
CA TYR A 126 -1.28 -1.98 3.55
C TYR A 126 -2.29 -2.97 4.11
N ALA A 127 -2.19 -3.31 5.40
CA ALA A 127 -3.16 -4.18 6.06
C ALA A 127 -4.57 -3.59 6.06
N LEU A 128 -4.70 -2.28 6.28
CA LEU A 128 -5.98 -1.58 6.21
C LEU A 128 -6.53 -1.53 4.78
N SER A 129 -5.70 -1.29 3.77
CA SER A 129 -6.07 -1.33 2.34
C SER A 129 -6.57 -2.72 1.94
N LEU A 130 -5.87 -3.79 2.37
CA LEU A 130 -6.32 -5.17 2.15
C LEU A 130 -7.63 -5.50 2.87
N ALA A 131 -7.80 -5.01 4.10
CA ALA A 131 -9.04 -5.18 4.86
C ALA A 131 -10.21 -4.34 4.29
N ALA A 132 -9.92 -3.31 3.48
CA ALA A 132 -10.94 -2.49 2.84
C ALA A 132 -11.73 -3.27 1.77
N VAL A 133 -11.15 -4.36 1.22
CA VAL A 133 -11.81 -5.31 0.32
C VAL A 133 -12.75 -6.21 1.13
N GLY A 134 -14.03 -5.83 1.25
CA GLY A 134 -15.09 -6.70 1.75
C GLY A 134 -15.54 -6.53 3.22
N THR A 135 -15.04 -5.55 3.98
CA THR A 135 -15.51 -5.30 5.37
C THR A 135 -16.38 -4.05 5.51
N ALA A 136 -17.27 -4.03 6.52
CA ALA A 136 -18.13 -2.87 6.83
C ALA A 136 -17.30 -1.64 7.27
N VAL A 137 -17.66 -0.45 6.78
CA VAL A 137 -16.97 0.84 6.98
C VAL A 137 -16.62 1.13 8.45
N ALA A 138 -17.51 0.80 9.40
CA ALA A 138 -17.29 1.02 10.83
C ALA A 138 -16.14 0.19 11.43
N ARG A 139 -15.90 -1.02 10.92
CA ARG A 139 -14.78 -1.88 11.37
C ARG A 139 -13.43 -1.33 10.89
N LYS A 140 -13.42 -0.65 9.73
CA LYS A 140 -12.25 0.00 9.12
C LYS A 140 -11.75 1.18 9.97
N GLN A 141 -12.66 2.04 10.40
CA GLN A 141 -12.32 3.22 11.22
C GLN A 141 -11.70 2.84 12.57
N ARG A 142 -12.19 1.76 13.21
CA ARG A 142 -11.65 1.31 14.51
C ARG A 142 -10.22 0.79 14.39
N LEU A 143 -9.94 -0.03 13.38
CA LEU A 143 -8.60 -0.58 13.13
C LEU A 143 -7.59 0.52 12.77
N ALA A 144 -7.99 1.46 11.90
CA ALA A 144 -7.17 2.61 11.54
C ALA A 144 -6.82 3.46 12.76
N ARG A 145 -7.79 3.68 13.65
CA ARG A 145 -7.59 4.46 14.88
C ARG A 145 -6.66 3.77 15.87
N THR A 146 -6.82 2.46 16.08
CA THR A 146 -5.92 1.70 16.97
C THR A 146 -4.48 1.72 16.46
N SER A 147 -4.27 1.48 15.16
CA SER A 147 -2.96 1.55 14.54
C SER A 147 -2.33 2.94 14.69
N ALA A 148 -3.09 4.00 14.40
CA ALA A 148 -2.60 5.37 14.51
C ALA A 148 -2.25 5.77 15.96
N TYR A 149 -3.01 5.32 16.96
CA TYR A 149 -2.64 5.56 18.37
C TYR A 149 -1.35 4.84 18.77
N LEU A 150 -1.18 3.58 18.34
CA LEU A 150 0.04 2.82 18.60
C LEU A 150 1.26 3.49 17.96
N GLN A 151 1.17 3.85 16.68
CA GLN A 151 2.24 4.54 15.96
C GLN A 151 2.60 5.89 16.60
N PHE A 152 1.58 6.68 16.96
CA PHE A 152 1.80 7.96 17.64
C PHE A 152 2.49 7.77 19.00
N GLY A 153 2.07 6.77 19.78
CA GLY A 153 2.68 6.43 21.06
C GLY A 153 4.14 5.99 20.91
N LEU A 154 4.44 5.10 19.97
CA LEU A 154 5.80 4.62 19.71
C LEU A 154 6.71 5.75 19.19
N ALA A 155 6.22 6.62 18.30
CA ALA A 155 6.98 7.77 17.82
C ALA A 155 7.25 8.79 18.94
N ALA A 156 6.29 9.02 19.85
CA ALA A 156 6.49 9.88 21.02
C ALA A 156 7.53 9.30 21.98
N LEU A 157 7.48 8.00 22.26
CA LEU A 157 8.49 7.30 23.08
C LEU A 157 9.88 7.39 22.42
N GLY A 158 9.95 7.18 21.11
CA GLY A 158 11.18 7.32 20.33
C GLY A 158 11.78 8.73 20.42
N LEU A 159 10.96 9.77 20.27
CA LEU A 159 11.39 11.17 20.42
C LEU A 159 11.88 11.49 21.84
N VAL A 160 11.22 10.97 22.87
CA VAL A 160 11.67 11.13 24.25
C VAL A 160 13.03 10.46 24.46
N GLU A 161 13.23 9.26 23.93
CA GLU A 161 14.50 8.53 24.02
C GLU A 161 15.62 9.23 23.23
N VAL A 162 15.32 9.78 22.05
CA VAL A 162 16.27 10.63 21.31
C VAL A 162 16.69 11.83 22.15
N GLY A 163 15.73 12.55 22.75
CA GLY A 163 16.01 13.67 23.64
C GLY A 163 16.89 13.27 24.82
N ARG A 164 16.57 12.15 25.48
CA ARG A 164 17.35 11.61 26.60
C ARG A 164 18.80 11.32 26.19
N ARG A 165 19.01 10.63 25.06
CA ARG A 165 20.35 10.31 24.53
C ARG A 165 21.11 11.51 23.98
N PHE A 166 20.42 12.59 23.63
CA PHE A 166 21.07 13.81 23.19
C PHE A 166 21.73 14.57 24.36
N PHE A 167 21.12 14.54 25.55
CA PHE A 167 21.65 15.21 26.74
C PHE A 167 22.52 14.33 27.64
N VAL A 168 22.39 13.01 27.54
CA VAL A 168 23.21 12.04 28.28
C VAL A 168 24.16 11.37 27.31
N GLU A 169 25.47 11.42 27.56
CA GLU A 169 26.47 10.74 26.73
C GLU A 169 26.04 9.29 26.45
N SER A 170 25.77 9.00 25.19
CA SER A 170 25.33 7.69 24.73
C SER A 170 26.45 6.97 23.99
N GLU A 171 26.56 5.67 24.19
CA GLU A 171 27.44 4.81 23.39
C GLU A 171 27.12 4.93 21.89
N LEU A 172 28.16 4.82 21.07
CA LEU A 172 28.03 4.95 19.62
C LEU A 172 27.21 3.79 19.04
N PRO A 173 26.33 4.06 18.06
CA PRO A 173 25.62 3.01 17.36
C PRO A 173 26.58 2.24 16.44
N ASP A 174 26.28 0.95 16.21
CA ASP A 174 27.06 0.12 15.28
C ASP A 174 26.75 0.50 13.82
N THR A 175 27.63 1.31 13.25
CA THR A 175 27.52 1.84 11.88
C THR A 175 27.50 0.75 10.82
N ARG A 176 28.20 -0.38 11.02
CA ARG A 176 28.21 -1.48 10.04
C ARG A 176 26.84 -2.12 9.98
N THR A 177 26.23 -2.33 11.14
CA THR A 177 24.89 -2.90 11.25
C THR A 177 23.84 -1.95 10.68
N MET A 178 23.95 -0.64 10.95
CA MET A 178 23.10 0.39 10.35
C MET A 178 23.11 0.34 8.82
N ILE A 179 24.31 0.43 8.21
CA ILE A 179 24.45 0.43 6.75
C ILE A 179 23.91 -0.88 6.17
N THR A 180 24.21 -2.02 6.79
CA THR A 180 23.79 -3.33 6.28
C THR A 180 22.26 -3.44 6.27
N MET A 181 21.59 -3.08 7.35
CA MET A 181 20.13 -3.15 7.42
C MET A 181 19.47 -2.16 6.46
N SER A 182 19.89 -0.89 6.47
CA SER A 182 19.28 0.11 5.59
C SER A 182 19.50 -0.16 4.10
N VAL A 183 20.60 -0.82 3.71
CA VAL A 183 20.80 -1.27 2.32
C VAL A 183 19.84 -2.42 1.98
N LEU A 184 19.67 -3.39 2.89
CA LEU A 184 18.71 -4.49 2.68
C LEU A 184 17.28 -3.97 2.56
N ALA A 185 16.89 -3.07 3.45
CA ALA A 185 15.58 -2.44 3.44
C ALA A 185 15.38 -1.55 2.20
N LEU A 186 16.38 -0.78 1.79
CA LEU A 186 16.36 -0.02 0.53
C LEU A 186 16.10 -0.93 -0.68
N VAL A 187 16.81 -2.05 -0.78
CA VAL A 187 16.60 -3.03 -1.86
C VAL A 187 15.18 -3.61 -1.78
N GLY A 188 14.72 -3.98 -0.59
CA GLY A 188 13.35 -4.44 -0.36
C GLY A 188 12.30 -3.45 -0.85
N ASN A 189 12.44 -2.18 -0.48
CA ASN A 189 11.51 -1.11 -0.87
C ASN A 189 11.56 -0.80 -2.37
N ILE A 190 12.73 -0.89 -3.00
CA ILE A 190 12.83 -0.80 -4.47
C ILE A 190 12.09 -1.95 -5.15
N VAL A 191 12.20 -3.18 -4.63
CA VAL A 191 11.48 -4.34 -5.17
C VAL A 191 9.97 -4.17 -5.00
N VAL A 192 9.52 -3.72 -3.82
CA VAL A 192 8.10 -3.40 -3.57
C VAL A 192 7.61 -2.33 -4.52
N LEU A 193 8.36 -1.25 -4.70
CA LEU A 193 8.02 -0.16 -5.62
C LEU A 193 7.88 -0.67 -7.06
N ALA A 194 8.79 -1.54 -7.52
CA ALA A 194 8.74 -2.14 -8.85
C ALA A 194 7.51 -3.05 -9.03
N VAL A 195 7.12 -3.81 -8.00
CA VAL A 195 5.91 -4.64 -8.01
C VAL A 195 4.66 -3.77 -8.06
N LEU A 196 4.56 -2.74 -7.20
CA LEU A 196 3.43 -1.82 -7.16
C LEU A 196 3.28 -1.01 -8.45
N HIS A 197 4.40 -0.64 -9.11
CA HIS A 197 4.37 0.09 -10.37
C HIS A 197 3.67 -0.71 -11.49
N ARG A 198 3.79 -2.04 -11.49
CA ARG A 198 3.15 -2.91 -12.51
C ARG A 198 1.65 -3.03 -12.36
N VAL A 199 1.11 -2.75 -11.17
CA VAL A 199 -0.33 -2.84 -10.88
C VAL A 199 -0.96 -1.45 -10.74
N ARG A 200 -0.23 -0.38 -11.07
CA ARG A 200 -0.67 1.01 -10.89
C ARG A 200 -1.72 1.39 -11.95
N THR A 201 -2.95 0.93 -11.78
CA THR A 201 -4.10 1.28 -12.61
C THR A 201 -4.93 2.36 -11.93
N GLY A 202 -4.53 3.64 -12.03
CA GLY A 202 -5.38 4.82 -11.79
C GLY A 202 -6.09 5.02 -10.44
N GLU A 203 -6.05 4.06 -9.52
CA GLU A 203 -6.79 4.08 -8.26
C GLU A 203 -6.02 4.83 -7.17
N ALA A 204 -6.71 5.75 -6.49
CA ALA A 204 -6.10 6.67 -5.53
C ALA A 204 -5.40 5.96 -4.35
N HIS A 205 -5.83 4.76 -3.95
CA HIS A 205 -5.19 3.99 -2.87
C HIS A 205 -3.85 3.35 -3.29
N LEU A 206 -3.68 3.01 -4.57
CA LEU A 206 -2.40 2.54 -5.10
C LEU A 206 -1.41 3.67 -5.30
N GLU A 207 -1.89 4.86 -5.66
CA GLU A 207 -1.04 6.05 -5.72
C GLU A 207 -0.50 6.43 -4.34
N ALA A 208 -1.34 6.40 -3.31
CA ALA A 208 -0.91 6.62 -1.93
C ALA A 208 0.17 5.60 -1.53
N SER A 209 -0.06 4.32 -1.81
CA SER A 209 0.88 3.21 -1.54
C SER A 209 2.24 3.43 -2.20
N TRP A 210 2.26 3.86 -3.47
CA TRP A 210 3.49 4.19 -4.19
C TRP A 210 4.26 5.37 -3.56
N ILE A 211 3.54 6.42 -3.14
CA ILE A 211 4.15 7.58 -2.47
C ILE A 211 4.80 7.17 -1.15
N PHE A 212 4.15 6.29 -0.38
CA PHE A 212 4.68 5.76 0.87
C PHE A 212 5.96 4.95 0.64
N THR A 213 5.96 3.96 -0.26
CA THR A 213 7.19 3.20 -0.57
C THR A 213 8.33 4.09 -1.10
N ALA A 214 8.00 5.13 -1.88
CA ALA A 214 9.00 6.09 -2.35
C ALA A 214 9.57 6.97 -1.22
N ASN A 215 8.81 7.19 -0.14
CA ASN A 215 9.30 7.84 1.06
C ASN A 215 10.28 6.94 1.82
N ASP A 216 10.01 5.64 1.92
CA ASP A 216 10.91 4.69 2.60
C ASP A 216 12.30 4.69 1.99
N ILE A 217 12.41 4.81 0.67
CA ILE A 217 13.71 4.95 -0.02
C ILE A 217 14.49 6.14 0.53
N LYS A 218 13.83 7.28 0.77
CA LYS A 218 14.48 8.49 1.31
C LYS A 218 14.87 8.30 2.78
N VAL A 219 14.03 7.63 3.55
CA VAL A 219 14.30 7.30 4.96
C VAL A 219 15.52 6.39 5.07
N ASN A 220 15.57 5.30 4.30
CA ASN A 220 16.71 4.40 4.22
C ASN A 220 18.01 5.13 3.85
N LEU A 221 17.95 6.00 2.84
CA LEU A 221 19.10 6.84 2.45
C LEU A 221 19.53 7.80 3.56
N LEU A 222 18.59 8.36 4.32
CA LEU A 222 18.87 9.20 5.47
C LEU A 222 19.59 8.42 6.58
N VAL A 223 19.17 7.18 6.86
CA VAL A 223 19.83 6.32 7.86
C VAL A 223 21.24 5.92 7.40
N ILE A 224 21.43 5.61 6.11
CA ILE A 224 22.77 5.34 5.54
C ILE A 224 23.67 6.57 5.68
N ALA A 225 23.16 7.76 5.32
CA ALA A 225 23.90 9.00 5.46
C ALA A 225 24.25 9.29 6.93
N ALA A 226 23.34 9.00 7.86
CA ALA A 226 23.57 9.12 9.29
C ALA A 226 24.65 8.15 9.77
N ALA A 227 24.64 6.89 9.33
CA ALA A 227 25.65 5.90 9.68
C ALA A 227 27.06 6.33 9.21
N VAL A 228 27.15 6.87 7.99
CA VAL A 228 28.40 7.47 7.47
C VAL A 228 28.81 8.67 8.32
N GLY A 229 27.86 9.53 8.68
CA GLY A 229 28.10 10.66 9.57
C GLY A 229 28.64 10.24 10.94
N VAL A 230 28.07 9.20 11.56
CA VAL A 230 28.57 8.63 12.82
C VAL A 230 30.00 8.12 12.65
N ALA A 231 30.28 7.38 11.57
CA ALA A 231 31.62 6.83 11.30
C ALA A 231 32.68 7.93 11.12
N LEU A 232 32.33 9.03 10.46
CA LEU A 232 33.25 10.15 10.21
C LEU A 232 33.46 11.05 11.44
N THR A 233 32.41 11.26 12.23
CA THR A 233 32.43 12.20 13.37
C THR A 233 32.78 11.53 14.71
N SER A 234 32.74 10.19 14.76
CA SER A 234 32.82 9.42 16.02
C SER A 234 31.82 9.90 17.07
N SER A 235 30.63 10.34 16.62
CA SER A 235 29.56 10.87 17.45
C SER A 235 28.23 10.20 17.10
N GLY A 236 27.37 9.94 18.09
CA GLY A 236 26.02 9.39 17.87
C GLY A 236 25.01 10.44 17.38
N VAL A 237 25.38 11.72 17.37
CA VAL A 237 24.49 12.83 17.00
C VAL A 237 23.87 12.69 15.60
N PRO A 238 24.60 12.28 14.54
CA PRO A 238 24.00 12.10 13.22
C PRO A 238 22.86 11.08 13.19
N ASP A 239 22.99 9.96 13.92
CA ASP A 239 21.95 8.94 14.07
C ASP A 239 20.74 9.47 14.86
N LEU A 240 20.98 10.19 15.96
CA LEU A 240 19.91 10.82 16.74
C LEU A 240 19.13 11.85 15.92
N MET A 241 19.81 12.64 15.09
CA MET A 241 19.17 13.60 14.19
C MET A 241 18.30 12.91 13.14
N ALA A 242 18.81 11.86 12.51
CA ALA A 242 18.02 11.06 11.57
C ALA A 242 16.79 10.46 12.26
N GLY A 243 16.98 9.82 13.41
CA GLY A 243 15.88 9.27 14.22
C GLY A 243 14.84 10.33 14.57
N ALA A 244 15.24 11.51 15.02
CA ALA A 244 14.32 12.62 15.32
C ALA A 244 13.48 13.04 14.11
N ILE A 245 14.11 13.18 12.94
CA ILE A 245 13.43 13.55 11.69
C ILE A 245 12.40 12.48 11.33
N ILE A 246 12.79 11.21 11.36
CA ILE A 246 11.93 10.08 10.96
C ILE A 246 10.76 9.94 11.94
N PHE A 247 11.00 9.94 13.26
CA PHE A 247 9.89 9.90 14.23
C PHE A 247 8.91 11.08 14.06
N ALA A 248 9.40 12.28 13.72
CA ALA A 248 8.54 13.41 13.43
C ALA A 248 7.71 13.24 12.14
N VAL A 249 8.23 12.52 11.14
CA VAL A 249 7.45 12.10 9.95
C VAL A 249 6.37 11.09 10.36
N VAL A 250 6.73 10.02 11.07
CA VAL A 250 5.80 8.98 11.54
C VAL A 250 4.68 9.59 12.41
N ALA A 251 5.02 10.45 13.36
CA ALA A 251 4.05 11.12 14.23
C ALA A 251 3.06 12.01 13.45
N ARG A 252 3.52 12.69 12.39
CA ARG A 252 2.66 13.47 11.49
C ARG A 252 1.74 12.57 10.68
N GLY A 253 2.27 11.45 10.16
CA GLY A 253 1.49 10.43 9.45
C GLY A 253 0.36 9.88 10.32
N ALA A 254 0.69 9.44 11.54
CA ALA A 254 -0.28 8.95 12.50
C ALA A 254 -1.37 9.99 12.83
N ARG A 255 -1.00 11.25 13.07
CA ARG A 255 -1.97 12.34 13.31
C ARG A 255 -2.92 12.54 12.13
N ARG A 256 -2.42 12.44 10.89
CA ARG A 256 -3.25 12.56 9.68
C ARG A 256 -4.27 11.42 9.59
N ILE A 257 -3.86 10.19 9.87
CA ILE A 257 -4.76 9.02 9.92
C ILE A 257 -5.84 9.23 10.99
N LEU A 258 -5.45 9.68 12.18
CA LEU A 258 -6.37 10.00 13.28
C LEU A 258 -7.40 11.06 12.88
N ALA A 259 -6.99 12.12 12.17
CA ALA A 259 -7.87 13.19 11.72
C ALA A 259 -8.91 12.72 10.69
N ILE A 260 -8.55 11.82 9.79
CA ILE A 260 -9.45 11.26 8.77
C ILE A 260 -10.37 10.16 9.35
N SER A 261 -9.98 9.56 10.48
CA SER A 261 -10.75 8.51 11.16
C SER A 261 -11.83 9.01 12.14
N ARG A 262 -11.98 10.33 12.29
CA ARG A 262 -13.00 10.97 13.14
C ARG A 262 -14.27 11.23 12.35
#